data_AF-A0A955SVS3-F1
#
_entry.id   AF-A0A955SVS3-F1
#
_cell.length_a   1.000
_cell.length_b   1.000
_cell.length_c   1.000
_cell.angle_alpha   90.00
_cell.angle_beta   90.00
_cell.angle_gamma   90.00
#
_symmetry.space_group_name_H-M   'P 1'
#
loop_
_entity.id
_entity.type
_entity.pdbx_description
1 polymer ?
#
loop_
_entity_poly.entity_id
_entity_poly.type
_entity_poly.pdbx_seq_one_letter_code
_entity_poly.pdbx_strand_id
1 'polypeptide(L)'
;MRLRVFIFCFSILATLFFSTNEGLAVPTSGRVVEAGSGDPIEGAVVQVQASPVQTTTDASGEFVIDIPQQPFFILTAAKIGYVNNASFDSVLGATDVLIELPPVPTEANPEEPTFQSPMACASCHLVHYADWAGGGKERPSRHSTAGQNRWVRDLYDGSGTEGGEAGYVFKRDSPILSDEVNPTGL
;
A
#
# COMPACT_ATOMS: atom_id res chain seq x y z
N MET A 1 0.89 -35.17 68.43
CA MET A 1 1.82 -34.70 67.38
C MET A 1 1.20 -35.07 66.03
N ARG A 2 0.57 -34.10 65.33
CA ARG A 2 -0.15 -34.32 64.06
C ARG A 2 0.76 -33.94 62.90
N LEU A 3 1.21 -34.94 62.14
CA LEU A 3 2.07 -34.77 60.96
C LEU A 3 1.19 -34.43 59.74
N ARG A 4 1.29 -33.21 59.23
CA ARG A 4 0.59 -32.74 58.03
C ARG A 4 1.42 -33.09 56.80
N VAL A 5 0.91 -34.01 55.97
CA VAL A 5 1.48 -34.37 54.67
C VAL A 5 1.08 -33.29 53.67
N PHE A 6 2.03 -32.49 53.20
CA PHE A 6 1.85 -31.54 52.10
C PHE A 6 1.99 -32.30 50.77
N ILE A 7 0.88 -32.41 50.04
CA ILE A 7 0.85 -32.90 48.66
C ILE A 7 1.32 -31.75 47.77
N PHE A 8 2.55 -31.85 47.25
CA PHE A 8 3.07 -30.95 46.22
C PHE A 8 2.46 -31.38 44.88
N CYS A 9 1.50 -30.59 44.39
CA CYS A 9 0.91 -30.76 43.06
C CYS A 9 1.99 -30.40 42.02
N PHE A 10 2.52 -31.41 41.34
CA PHE A 10 3.49 -31.28 40.26
C PHE A 10 2.75 -30.73 39.03
N SER A 11 2.58 -29.41 38.95
CA SER A 11 2.06 -28.73 37.77
C SER A 11 3.10 -28.82 36.65
N ILE A 12 2.98 -29.85 35.82
CA ILE A 12 3.70 -29.97 34.55
C ILE A 12 3.19 -28.86 33.63
N LEU A 13 3.89 -27.73 33.63
CA LEU A 13 3.72 -26.66 32.67
C LEU A 13 4.29 -27.19 31.34
N ALA A 14 3.45 -27.82 30.53
CA ALA A 14 3.79 -28.20 29.17
C ALA A 14 4.00 -26.92 28.34
N THR A 15 5.26 -26.49 28.23
CA THR A 15 5.66 -25.48 27.27
C THR A 15 5.48 -26.08 25.88
N LEU A 16 4.36 -25.73 25.24
CA LEU A 16 4.18 -25.88 23.80
C LEU A 16 5.30 -25.07 23.14
N PHE A 17 6.37 -25.75 22.74
CA PHE A 17 7.30 -25.22 21.76
C PHE A 17 6.51 -25.06 20.46
N PHE A 18 6.00 -23.86 20.21
CA PHE A 18 5.62 -23.44 18.88
C PHE A 18 6.92 -23.39 18.07
N SER A 19 7.25 -24.48 17.38
CA SER A 19 8.28 -24.43 16.34
C SER A 19 7.80 -23.44 15.30
N THR A 20 8.40 -22.25 15.26
CA THR A 20 8.27 -21.38 14.10
C THR A 20 8.92 -22.12 12.94
N ASN A 21 8.10 -22.55 11.99
CA ASN A 21 8.58 -23.14 10.76
C ASN A 21 9.11 -21.96 9.91
N GLU A 22 10.30 -21.47 10.25
CA GLU A 22 11.05 -20.57 9.39
C GLU A 22 11.37 -21.38 8.13
N GLY A 23 10.54 -21.24 7.10
CA GLY A 23 10.83 -21.84 5.81
C GLY A 23 12.22 -21.39 5.37
N LEU A 24 13.01 -22.31 4.80
CA LEU A 24 14.36 -21.99 4.34
C LEU A 24 14.32 -20.75 3.45
N ALA A 25 14.99 -19.69 3.88
CA ALA A 25 15.13 -18.49 3.07
C ALA A 25 16.26 -18.70 2.06
N VAL A 26 16.03 -18.30 0.81
CA VAL A 26 16.98 -18.45 -0.29
C VAL A 26 17.50 -17.06 -0.67
N PRO A 27 18.82 -16.83 -0.64
CA PRO A 27 19.39 -15.55 -1.02
C PRO A 27 19.17 -15.31 -2.51
N THR A 28 18.56 -14.18 -2.84
CA THR A 28 18.35 -13.71 -4.22
C THR A 28 19.04 -12.36 -4.35
N SER A 29 19.79 -12.14 -5.43
CA SER A 29 20.57 -10.92 -5.64
C SER A 29 20.28 -10.27 -6.99
N GLY A 30 20.63 -9.00 -7.08
CA GLY A 30 20.37 -8.20 -8.26
C GLY A 30 20.85 -6.76 -8.13
N ARG A 31 20.41 -5.90 -9.05
CA ARG A 31 20.73 -4.47 -9.05
C ARG A 31 19.51 -3.63 -9.41
N VAL A 32 19.43 -2.45 -8.79
CA VAL A 32 18.46 -1.41 -9.13
C VAL A 32 19.18 -0.26 -9.83
N VAL A 33 18.66 0.15 -10.98
CA VAL A 33 19.23 1.22 -11.80
C VAL A 33 18.16 2.23 -12.22
N GLU A 34 18.56 3.44 -12.57
CA GLU A 34 17.67 4.39 -13.23
C GLU A 34 17.36 3.90 -14.65
N ALA A 35 16.07 3.88 -14.99
CA ALA A 35 15.64 3.61 -16.35
C ALA A 35 16.05 4.75 -17.29
N GLY A 36 16.86 4.44 -18.30
CA GLY A 36 17.33 5.40 -19.30
C GLY A 36 18.84 5.61 -19.26
N SER A 37 19.38 6.10 -18.13
CA SER A 37 20.84 6.24 -17.95
C SER A 37 21.53 4.91 -17.60
N GLY A 38 20.83 4.01 -16.89
CA GLY A 38 21.42 2.80 -16.34
C GLY A 38 22.29 3.05 -15.10
N ASP A 39 22.28 4.28 -14.55
CA ASP A 39 23.05 4.62 -13.36
C ASP A 39 22.56 3.85 -12.14
N PRO A 40 23.46 3.36 -11.26
CA PRO A 40 23.07 2.61 -10.08
C PRO A 40 22.32 3.49 -9.08
N ILE A 41 21.26 2.95 -8.48
CA ILE A 41 20.47 3.67 -7.47
C ILE A 41 20.85 3.16 -6.08
N GLU A 42 21.56 3.98 -5.31
CA GLU A 42 21.88 3.70 -3.90
C GLU A 42 20.68 3.87 -2.96
N GLY A 43 20.52 2.95 -2.02
CA GLY A 43 19.52 3.01 -0.97
C GLY A 43 18.09 2.96 -1.49
N ALA A 44 17.84 2.30 -2.63
CA ALA A 44 16.52 1.88 -3.05
C ALA A 44 16.06 0.74 -2.14
N VAL A 45 14.81 0.80 -1.70
CA VAL A 45 14.19 -0.29 -0.93
C VAL A 45 13.74 -1.34 -1.92
N VAL A 46 14.23 -2.57 -1.78
CA VAL A 46 13.80 -3.74 -2.55
C VAL A 46 12.98 -4.63 -1.63
N GLN A 47 11.76 -4.96 -2.04
CA GLN A 47 10.78 -5.65 -1.20
C GLN A 47 10.07 -6.75 -1.97
N VAL A 48 9.84 -7.88 -1.31
CA VAL A 48 8.93 -8.94 -1.78
C VAL A 48 7.50 -8.39 -1.71
N GLN A 49 6.80 -8.35 -2.83
CA GLN A 49 5.46 -7.76 -2.91
C GLN A 49 4.50 -8.37 -1.87
N ALA A 50 3.74 -7.50 -1.20
CA ALA A 50 2.79 -7.86 -0.14
C ALA A 50 3.39 -8.65 1.05
N SER A 51 4.70 -8.51 1.29
CA SER A 51 5.44 -9.15 2.38
C SER A 51 6.30 -8.13 3.12
N PRO A 52 6.59 -8.30 4.43
CA PRO A 52 7.54 -7.43 5.15
C PRO A 52 9.01 -7.68 4.79
N VAL A 53 9.31 -8.71 3.99
CA VAL A 53 10.69 -9.06 3.61
C VAL A 53 11.25 -8.02 2.64
N GLN A 54 12.27 -7.28 3.08
CA GLN A 54 12.90 -6.20 2.31
C GLN A 54 14.40 -6.08 2.59
N THR A 55 15.10 -5.44 1.68
CA THR A 55 16.51 -5.04 1.78
C THR A 55 16.70 -3.65 1.15
N THR A 56 17.92 -3.12 1.18
CA THR A 56 18.27 -1.87 0.50
C THR A 56 19.48 -2.05 -0.40
N THR A 57 19.50 -1.35 -1.53
CA THR A 57 20.66 -1.35 -2.42
C THR A 57 21.85 -0.57 -1.84
N ASP A 58 23.06 -1.00 -2.18
CA ASP A 58 24.30 -0.31 -1.86
C ASP A 58 24.67 0.78 -2.88
N ALA A 59 25.87 1.38 -2.74
CA ALA A 59 26.37 2.43 -3.63
C ALA A 59 26.55 2.00 -5.09
N SER A 60 26.65 0.70 -5.36
CA SER A 60 26.68 0.13 -6.71
C SER A 60 25.29 -0.27 -7.22
N GLY A 61 24.23 0.02 -6.44
CA GLY A 61 22.85 -0.34 -6.73
C GLY A 61 22.55 -1.81 -6.43
N GLU A 62 23.50 -2.57 -5.91
CA GLU A 62 23.37 -4.02 -5.73
C GLU A 62 22.61 -4.35 -4.45
N PHE A 63 21.86 -5.45 -4.46
CA PHE A 63 21.14 -5.95 -3.30
C PHE A 63 21.25 -7.46 -3.16
N VAL A 64 21.09 -7.94 -1.93
CA VAL A 64 20.83 -9.34 -1.59
C VAL A 64 19.64 -9.37 -0.63
N ILE A 65 18.67 -10.24 -0.91
CA ILE A 65 17.46 -10.43 -0.11
C ILE A 65 17.21 -11.92 0.13
N ASP A 66 17.00 -12.29 1.39
CA ASP A 66 16.66 -13.65 1.78
C ASP A 66 15.15 -13.85 1.66
N ILE A 67 14.72 -14.62 0.65
CA ILE A 67 13.31 -14.83 0.35
C ILE A 67 12.87 -16.20 0.91
N PRO A 68 11.87 -16.26 1.81
CA PRO A 68 11.30 -17.53 2.24
C PRO A 68 10.82 -18.36 1.05
N GLN A 69 11.08 -19.67 1.08
CA GLN A 69 10.70 -20.55 -0.01
C GLN A 69 9.20 -20.48 -0.32
N GLN A 70 8.85 -19.89 -1.46
CA GLN A 70 7.47 -19.72 -1.93
C GLN A 70 7.41 -19.92 -3.46
N PRO A 71 6.28 -20.42 -3.99
CA PRO A 71 6.22 -20.84 -5.40
C PRO A 71 6.28 -19.67 -6.39
N PHE A 72 5.81 -18.48 -6.00
CA PHE A 72 5.80 -17.28 -6.83
C PHE A 72 6.02 -16.05 -5.96
N PHE A 73 6.81 -15.09 -6.46
CA PHE A 73 7.00 -13.80 -5.83
C PHE A 73 7.35 -12.74 -6.87
N ILE A 74 7.12 -11.47 -6.51
CA ILE A 74 7.48 -10.30 -7.30
C ILE A 74 8.41 -9.46 -6.43
N LEU A 75 9.56 -9.06 -6.98
CA LEU A 75 10.42 -8.07 -6.33
C LEU A 75 10.05 -6.69 -6.83
N THR A 76 9.74 -5.80 -5.89
CA THR A 76 9.44 -4.39 -6.14
C THR A 76 10.59 -3.54 -5.62
N ALA A 77 10.92 -2.45 -6.32
CA ALA A 77 11.88 -1.47 -5.82
C ALA A 77 11.27 -0.07 -5.78
N ALA A 78 11.70 0.72 -4.80
CA ALA A 78 11.22 2.07 -4.58
C ALA A 78 12.33 2.98 -4.05
N LYS A 79 12.35 4.22 -4.53
CA LYS A 79 13.22 5.30 -4.05
C LYS A 79 12.54 6.65 -4.25
N ILE A 80 12.62 7.54 -3.28
CA ILE A 80 12.16 8.93 -3.44
C ILE A 80 12.84 9.56 -4.66
N GLY A 81 12.06 10.21 -5.52
CA GLY A 81 12.54 10.76 -6.80
C GLY A 81 12.37 9.81 -7.99
N TYR A 82 11.89 8.59 -7.76
CA TYR A 82 11.64 7.60 -8.81
C TYR A 82 10.22 7.03 -8.72
N VAL A 83 9.71 6.57 -9.87
CA VAL A 83 8.48 5.78 -9.96
C VAL A 83 8.82 4.34 -9.59
N ASN A 84 8.06 3.75 -8.66
CA ASN A 84 8.26 2.37 -8.25
C ASN A 84 8.07 1.42 -9.44
N ASN A 85 8.90 0.38 -9.51
CA ASN A 85 8.80 -0.66 -10.53
C ASN A 85 9.07 -2.04 -9.94
N ALA A 86 8.87 -3.10 -10.74
CA ALA A 86 8.97 -4.47 -10.31
C ALA A 86 9.63 -5.39 -11.34
N SER A 87 10.21 -6.48 -10.87
CA SER A 87 10.59 -7.64 -11.69
C SER A 87 9.56 -8.76 -11.51
N PHE A 88 8.88 -9.10 -12.61
CA PHE A 88 7.79 -10.08 -12.63
C PHE A 88 8.26 -11.52 -12.87
N ASP A 89 9.47 -11.69 -13.42
CA ASP A 89 10.03 -13.01 -13.78
C ASP A 89 11.14 -13.45 -12.81
N SER A 90 11.13 -12.94 -11.57
CA SER A 90 12.14 -13.27 -10.57
C SER A 90 12.04 -14.74 -10.15
N VAL A 91 13.16 -15.47 -10.28
CA VAL A 91 13.29 -16.87 -9.86
C VAL A 91 13.94 -16.90 -8.48
N LEU A 92 13.47 -17.80 -7.60
CA LEU A 92 14.04 -17.97 -6.27
C LEU A 92 15.53 -18.34 -6.38
N GLY A 93 16.40 -17.54 -5.76
CA GLY A 93 17.85 -17.75 -5.84
C GLY A 93 18.52 -17.19 -7.09
N ALA A 94 17.82 -16.39 -7.90
CA ALA A 94 18.44 -15.65 -9.01
C ALA A 94 19.53 -14.69 -8.50
N THR A 95 20.54 -14.42 -9.34
CA THR A 95 21.71 -13.64 -8.95
C THR A 95 21.91 -12.33 -9.73
N ASP A 96 21.04 -12.08 -10.70
CA ASP A 96 21.14 -11.05 -11.73
C ASP A 96 19.79 -10.35 -11.97
N VAL A 97 18.95 -10.29 -10.93
CA VAL A 97 17.65 -9.60 -11.03
C VAL A 97 17.89 -8.11 -11.34
N LEU A 98 17.35 -7.63 -12.45
CA LEU A 98 17.37 -6.21 -12.80
C LEU A 98 16.01 -5.58 -12.49
N ILE A 99 16.02 -4.46 -11.79
CA ILE A 99 14.84 -3.59 -11.62
C ILE A 99 15.22 -2.19 -12.05
N GLU A 100 14.54 -1.66 -13.07
CA GLU A 100 14.77 -0.33 -13.59
C GLU A 100 13.70 0.62 -13.04
N LEU A 101 14.11 1.70 -12.37
CA LEU A 101 13.22 2.72 -11.84
C LEU A 101 13.22 3.95 -12.74
N PRO A 102 12.10 4.31 -13.38
CA PRO A 102 11.98 5.58 -14.09
C PRO A 102 12.10 6.75 -13.10
N PRO A 103 12.85 7.82 -13.42
CA PRO A 103 12.86 9.02 -12.59
C PRO A 103 11.47 9.68 -12.61
N VAL A 104 11.08 10.29 -11.49
CA VAL A 104 9.87 11.14 -11.45
C VAL A 104 10.14 12.35 -12.34
N PRO A 105 9.28 12.65 -13.33
CA PRO A 105 9.45 13.83 -14.16
C PRO A 105 9.53 15.12 -13.32
N THR A 106 10.53 15.96 -13.62
CA THR A 106 10.68 17.28 -12.96
C THR A 106 9.75 18.33 -13.53
N GLU A 107 9.31 18.15 -14.77
CA GLU A 107 8.36 19.02 -15.43
C GLU A 107 6.93 18.63 -15.06
N ALA A 108 6.05 19.62 -15.00
CA ALA A 108 4.62 19.37 -14.83
C ALA A 108 4.14 18.45 -15.96
N ASN A 109 3.47 17.34 -15.62
CA ASN A 109 2.87 16.48 -16.61
C ASN A 109 1.86 17.31 -17.43
N PRO A 110 2.07 17.52 -18.74
CA PRO A 110 1.12 18.27 -19.56
C PRO A 110 -0.18 17.46 -19.79
N GLU A 111 -0.16 16.17 -19.49
CA GLU A 111 -1.33 15.30 -19.55
C GLU A 111 -2.07 15.31 -18.20
N GLU A 112 -3.40 15.45 -18.26
CA GLU A 112 -4.27 15.29 -17.10
C GLU A 112 -4.02 13.91 -16.45
N PRO A 113 -3.87 13.84 -15.12
CA PRO A 113 -3.63 12.57 -14.44
C PRO A 113 -4.78 11.59 -14.76
N THR A 114 -4.45 10.48 -15.42
CA THR A 114 -5.42 9.41 -15.65
C THR A 114 -5.65 8.67 -14.33
N PHE A 115 -6.80 8.88 -13.71
CA PHE A 115 -7.18 8.12 -12.53
C PHE A 115 -7.36 6.64 -12.91
N GLN A 116 -6.55 5.78 -12.29
CA GLN A 116 -6.70 4.34 -12.45
C GLN A 116 -7.97 3.86 -11.77
N SER A 117 -8.60 2.84 -12.34
CA SER A 117 -9.72 2.19 -11.69
C SER A 117 -9.28 1.61 -10.34
N PRO A 118 -10.08 1.73 -9.27
CA PRO A 118 -9.83 1.03 -8.01
C PRO A 118 -9.61 -0.49 -8.14
N MET A 119 -10.08 -1.08 -9.25
CA MET A 119 -9.80 -2.47 -9.61
C MET A 119 -8.30 -2.76 -9.78
N ALA A 120 -7.48 -1.78 -10.16
CA ALA A 120 -6.04 -1.94 -10.28
C ALA A 120 -5.41 -2.32 -8.93
N CYS A 121 -5.88 -1.72 -7.83
CA CYS A 121 -5.44 -2.06 -6.48
C CYS A 121 -5.99 -3.42 -6.00
N ALA A 122 -7.17 -3.82 -6.48
CA ALA A 122 -7.80 -5.10 -6.12
C ALA A 122 -6.96 -6.31 -6.55
N SER A 123 -6.20 -6.18 -7.65
CA SER A 123 -5.35 -7.25 -8.19
C SER A 123 -4.38 -7.85 -7.16
N CYS A 124 -3.87 -7.03 -6.23
CA CYS A 124 -2.96 -7.47 -5.16
C CYS A 124 -3.63 -7.48 -3.77
N HIS A 125 -4.75 -6.76 -3.57
CA HIS A 125 -5.36 -6.56 -2.25
C HIS A 125 -6.87 -6.81 -2.25
N LEU A 126 -7.30 -8.02 -2.59
CA LEU A 126 -8.72 -8.38 -2.72
C LEU A 126 -9.56 -8.09 -1.47
N VAL A 127 -9.04 -8.37 -0.27
CA VAL A 127 -9.76 -8.14 0.99
C VAL A 127 -9.92 -6.64 1.26
N HIS A 128 -8.84 -5.86 1.13
CA HIS A 128 -8.90 -4.40 1.32
C HIS A 128 -9.78 -3.73 0.28
N TYR A 129 -9.72 -4.21 -0.96
CA TYR A 129 -10.62 -3.74 -2.01
C TYR A 129 -12.08 -4.05 -1.67
N ALA A 130 -12.40 -5.25 -1.19
CA ALA A 130 -13.75 -5.59 -0.76
C ALA A 130 -14.24 -4.65 0.34
N ASP A 131 -13.42 -4.41 1.38
CA ASP A 131 -13.75 -3.47 2.46
C ASP A 131 -13.97 -2.03 1.95
N TRP A 132 -13.11 -1.58 1.03
CA TRP A 132 -13.23 -0.28 0.36
C TRP A 132 -14.49 -0.21 -0.53
N ALA A 133 -14.81 -1.27 -1.26
CA ALA A 133 -15.97 -1.34 -2.15
C ALA A 133 -17.30 -1.51 -1.40
N GLY A 134 -17.28 -1.69 -0.07
CA GLY A 134 -18.47 -1.84 0.76
C GLY A 134 -18.82 -3.29 1.12
N GLY A 135 -17.99 -4.27 0.76
CA GLY A 135 -17.99 -5.62 1.32
C GLY A 135 -19.32 -6.38 1.18
N GLY A 136 -19.95 -6.32 0.01
CA GLY A 136 -21.24 -6.98 -0.24
C GLY A 136 -22.46 -6.28 0.36
N LYS A 137 -22.30 -5.07 0.89
CA LYS A 137 -23.42 -4.22 1.32
C LYS A 137 -24.08 -3.56 0.11
N GLU A 138 -25.35 -3.18 0.26
CA GLU A 138 -26.13 -2.44 -0.76
C GLU A 138 -25.51 -1.08 -1.15
N ARG A 139 -24.49 -0.60 -0.43
CA ARG A 139 -23.88 0.72 -0.60
C ARG A 139 -22.35 0.64 -0.47
N PRO A 140 -21.59 1.43 -1.24
CA PRO A 140 -20.13 1.49 -1.12
C PRO A 140 -19.68 1.95 0.28
N SER A 141 -18.41 1.71 0.62
CA SER A 141 -17.82 2.30 1.84
C SER A 141 -17.91 3.83 1.82
N ARG A 142 -18.00 4.44 3.00
CA ARG A 142 -17.86 5.88 3.15
C ARG A 142 -16.49 6.38 2.67
N HIS A 143 -15.48 5.50 2.69
CA HIS A 143 -14.14 5.82 2.21
C HIS A 143 -14.08 5.87 0.68
N SER A 144 -14.75 4.96 -0.03
CA SER A 144 -14.77 4.94 -1.51
C SER A 144 -15.62 6.04 -2.13
N THR A 145 -16.51 6.65 -1.36
CA THR A 145 -17.39 7.74 -1.80
C THR A 145 -16.99 9.10 -1.22
N ALA A 146 -15.91 9.19 -0.44
CA ALA A 146 -15.50 10.42 0.23
C ALA A 146 -15.26 11.58 -0.76
N GLY A 147 -14.72 11.29 -1.95
CA GLY A 147 -14.49 12.28 -3.01
C GLY A 147 -15.74 12.65 -3.83
N GLN A 148 -16.85 11.93 -3.66
CA GLN A 148 -18.09 12.17 -4.42
C GLN A 148 -19.04 13.14 -3.70
N ASN A 149 -18.67 13.62 -2.51
CA ASN A 149 -19.46 14.60 -1.79
C ASN A 149 -19.62 15.88 -2.62
N ARG A 150 -20.84 16.42 -2.65
CA ARG A 150 -21.18 17.68 -3.34
C ARG A 150 -20.16 18.79 -3.05
N TRP A 151 -19.81 19.02 -1.79
CA TRP A 151 -18.87 20.08 -1.40
C TRP A 151 -17.44 19.82 -1.86
N VAL A 152 -17.03 18.55 -1.94
CA VAL A 152 -15.70 18.20 -2.46
C VAL A 152 -15.62 18.48 -3.95
N ARG A 153 -16.68 18.14 -4.70
CA ARG A 153 -16.77 18.46 -6.13
C ARG A 153 -16.90 19.95 -6.39
N ASP A 154 -17.70 20.67 -5.59
CA ASP A 154 -17.80 22.14 -5.66
C ASP A 154 -16.45 22.81 -5.41
N LEU A 155 -15.65 22.31 -4.46
CA LEU A 155 -14.31 22.83 -4.21
C LEU A 155 -13.32 22.53 -5.33
N TYR A 156 -13.40 21.33 -5.92
CA TYR A 156 -12.42 20.85 -6.89
C TYR A 156 -12.66 21.38 -8.31
N ASP A 157 -13.86 21.20 -8.84
CA ASP A 157 -14.18 21.49 -10.25
C ASP A 157 -15.55 22.19 -10.44
N GLY A 158 -16.27 22.51 -9.36
CA GLY A 158 -17.57 23.18 -9.40
C GLY A 158 -18.74 22.29 -9.79
N SER A 159 -18.51 20.99 -10.01
CA SER A 159 -19.53 20.08 -10.56
C SER A 159 -20.44 19.42 -9.50
N GLY A 160 -20.30 19.79 -8.23
CA GLY A 160 -21.12 19.25 -7.14
C GLY A 160 -22.55 19.80 -7.14
N THR A 161 -22.69 21.10 -7.42
CA THR A 161 -23.92 21.88 -7.45
C THR A 161 -24.19 22.30 -8.90
N GLU A 162 -25.40 22.04 -9.39
CA GLU A 162 -25.81 22.45 -10.73
C GLU A 162 -25.69 23.98 -10.89
N GLY A 163 -24.94 24.42 -11.91
CA GLY A 163 -24.63 25.83 -12.13
C GLY A 163 -23.56 26.42 -11.19
N GLY A 164 -22.87 25.59 -10.40
CA GLY A 164 -21.76 26.01 -9.53
C GLY A 164 -20.45 26.24 -10.28
N GLU A 165 -19.49 26.86 -9.58
CA GLU A 165 -18.11 27.04 -10.01
C GLU A 165 -17.14 26.45 -8.99
N ALA A 166 -15.90 26.16 -9.43
CA ALA A 166 -14.86 25.61 -8.55
C ALA A 166 -14.46 26.61 -7.45
N GLY A 167 -14.49 26.18 -6.19
CA GLY A 167 -13.98 26.96 -5.07
C GLY A 167 -14.84 26.90 -3.81
N TYR A 168 -14.56 27.77 -2.86
CA TYR A 168 -15.35 27.86 -1.63
C TYR A 168 -16.71 28.49 -1.91
N VAL A 169 -17.76 27.68 -1.94
CA VAL A 169 -19.14 28.18 -1.91
C VAL A 169 -19.58 28.29 -0.45
N PHE A 170 -19.67 29.52 0.07
CA PHE A 170 -20.25 29.74 1.40
C PHE A 170 -21.76 29.45 1.35
N LYS A 171 -22.34 28.89 2.42
CA LYS A 171 -23.79 28.60 2.50
C LYS A 171 -24.69 29.77 2.09
N ARG A 172 -24.28 31.00 2.42
CA ARG A 172 -24.98 32.24 2.06
C ARG A 172 -25.09 32.43 0.53
N ASP A 173 -24.08 31.97 -0.18
CA ASP A 173 -23.86 32.26 -1.60
C ASP A 173 -24.29 31.06 -2.48
N SER A 174 -24.79 29.97 -1.88
CA SER A 174 -25.34 28.82 -2.58
C SER A 174 -26.86 28.97 -2.77
N PRO A 175 -27.38 29.09 -4.01
CA PRO A 175 -28.81 29.26 -4.27
C PRO A 175 -29.67 28.03 -3.93
N ILE A 176 -29.06 26.89 -3.58
CA ILE A 176 -29.75 25.67 -3.14
C ILE A 176 -29.76 25.56 -1.61
N LEU A 177 -28.74 26.09 -0.93
CA LEU A 177 -28.59 25.99 0.53
C LEU A 177 -29.00 27.28 1.27
N SER A 178 -29.25 28.38 0.56
CA SER A 178 -29.74 29.63 1.13
C SER A 178 -31.15 29.52 1.73
N ASP A 179 -31.93 28.56 1.23
CA ASP A 179 -33.36 28.43 1.54
C ASP A 179 -33.69 27.22 2.43
N GLU A 180 -32.72 26.33 2.68
CA GLU A 180 -32.88 25.29 3.71
C GLU A 180 -32.71 25.91 5.10
N VAL A 181 -33.84 26.16 5.78
CA VAL A 181 -33.88 26.40 7.22
C VAL A 181 -33.10 25.28 7.90
N ASN A 182 -31.94 25.61 8.47
CA ASN A 182 -31.10 24.71 9.25
C ASN A 182 -31.96 23.93 10.27
N PRO A 183 -32.25 22.63 10.06
CA PRO A 183 -33.19 21.90 10.91
C PRO A 183 -32.61 21.60 12.30
N THR A 184 -31.34 21.93 12.57
CA THR A 184 -30.70 21.63 13.85
C THR A 184 -30.31 22.83 14.69
N GLY A 185 -30.50 24.08 14.24
CA GLY A 185 -30.37 25.27 15.11
C GLY A 185 -29.19 25.25 16.09
N LEU A 186 -28.00 24.86 15.61
CA LEU A 186 -26.71 24.97 16.30
C LEU A 186 -25.79 25.84 15.45
#